data_AF-A0AAW2ETI8-F1
#
_entry.id   AF-A0AAW2ETI8-F1
#
_cell.length_a   1.000
_cell.length_b   1.000
_cell.length_c   1.000
_cell.angle_alpha   90.00
_cell.angle_beta   90.00
_cell.angle_gamma   90.00
#
_symmetry.space_group_name_H-M   'P 1'
#
loop_
_entity.id
_entity.type
_entity.pdbx_description
1 polymer ?
#
loop_
_entity_poly.entity_id
_entity_poly.type
_entity_poly.pdbx_seq_one_letter_code
_entity_poly.pdbx_strand_id
1 'polypeptide(L)'
;MKVDRWKSYGVNVLIITGADASNRKDCEFILNSAEKQGPVDAIFNLAVVLKDCICKNQTPESFEESFRAKARATKMLDKLSRSLCLKLQHFVVFSSVSCGRGNAGQTNYGMANSVMERICERRVADGLPGLAIQWGAIGEVGLIADWQDNNKELVIGGTLQQKISSCLEKLEHFLLQDCAVVSSMVVAEKRVGAYGAANIVETVANIMGVKDLKTVAQQTSLAELGMDSMMAVEIKQTLERDYDVLLTAQDIRNLNFAKLMEMRDKDLEREKANNKNNEEAVEIAGIHLFIRFISDNNDLSTDTCVELETRMDPRRIKVFLLPDVKGCAQIFNPLASKIRSTAAVLQYGITQMGPMSISEYADHLLPVRICVKNKMAYLFNFFLTKVFIELKNV
;
A
#
# COMPACT_ATOMS: atom_id res chain seq x y z
N MET A 1 -32.93 -9.89 -10.44
CA MET A 1 -31.49 -9.57 -10.33
C MET A 1 -31.28 -8.10 -10.69
N LYS A 2 -30.23 -7.40 -10.19
CA LYS A 2 -30.00 -5.96 -10.55
C LYS A 2 -29.92 -5.75 -12.08
N VAL A 3 -29.40 -6.74 -12.80
CA VAL A 3 -29.32 -6.76 -14.28
C VAL A 3 -30.68 -6.73 -14.96
N ASP A 4 -31.67 -7.48 -14.47
CA ASP A 4 -33.01 -7.52 -15.07
C ASP A 4 -33.69 -6.15 -14.99
N ARG A 5 -33.43 -5.42 -13.91
CA ARG A 5 -33.92 -4.04 -13.72
C ARG A 5 -33.27 -3.06 -14.70
N TRP A 6 -31.98 -3.20 -15.01
CA TRP A 6 -31.35 -2.38 -16.05
C TRP A 6 -31.91 -2.69 -17.44
N LYS A 7 -32.11 -3.98 -17.75
CA LYS A 7 -32.75 -4.41 -18.98
C LYS A 7 -34.18 -3.88 -19.11
N SER A 8 -34.94 -3.78 -18.03
CA SER A 8 -36.29 -3.17 -18.06
C SER A 8 -36.29 -1.67 -18.37
N TYR A 9 -35.17 -0.98 -18.14
CA TYR A 9 -34.99 0.43 -18.55
C TYR A 9 -34.45 0.56 -19.99
N GLY A 10 -34.33 -0.55 -20.74
CA GLY A 10 -33.82 -0.55 -22.11
C GLY A 10 -32.28 -0.59 -22.21
N VAL A 11 -31.56 -0.78 -21.10
CA VAL A 11 -30.10 -0.89 -21.11
C VAL A 11 -29.71 -2.26 -21.67
N ASN A 12 -28.88 -2.28 -22.71
CA ASN A 12 -28.29 -3.51 -23.21
C ASN A 12 -27.15 -3.97 -22.29
N VAL A 13 -27.33 -5.13 -21.64
CA VAL A 13 -26.35 -5.70 -20.70
C VAL A 13 -25.90 -7.07 -21.21
N LEU A 14 -24.64 -7.15 -21.62
CA LEU A 14 -23.96 -8.39 -21.99
C LEU A 14 -23.08 -8.88 -20.83
N ILE A 15 -23.28 -10.12 -20.40
CA ILE A 15 -22.45 -10.78 -19.38
C ILE A 15 -21.62 -11.84 -20.08
N ILE A 16 -20.29 -11.73 -19.99
CA ILE A 16 -19.35 -12.73 -20.49
C ILE A 16 -18.80 -13.50 -19.29
N THR A 17 -18.94 -14.82 -19.30
CA THR A 17 -18.40 -15.72 -18.28
C THR A 17 -17.28 -16.58 -18.87
N GLY A 18 -16.33 -17.00 -18.03
CA GLY A 18 -15.25 -17.91 -18.44
C GLY A 18 -14.14 -17.28 -19.28
N ALA A 19 -14.10 -15.96 -19.45
CA ALA A 19 -13.04 -15.23 -20.16
C ALA A 19 -12.19 -14.42 -19.16
N ASP A 20 -10.87 -14.60 -19.20
CA ASP A 20 -9.93 -13.89 -18.33
C ASP A 20 -9.15 -12.83 -19.12
N ALA A 21 -9.36 -11.55 -18.80
CA ALA A 21 -8.71 -10.43 -19.49
C ALA A 21 -7.17 -10.43 -19.39
N SER A 22 -6.57 -11.22 -18.50
CA SER A 22 -5.12 -11.41 -18.45
C SER A 22 -4.58 -12.27 -19.60
N ASN A 23 -5.43 -13.08 -20.23
CA ASN A 23 -5.12 -13.89 -21.41
C ASN A 23 -5.41 -13.10 -22.69
N ARG A 24 -4.52 -13.24 -23.68
CA ARG A 24 -4.65 -12.49 -24.94
C ARG A 24 -5.94 -12.81 -25.69
N LYS A 25 -6.23 -14.09 -25.90
CA LYS A 25 -7.39 -14.55 -26.69
C LYS A 25 -8.70 -14.12 -26.03
N ASP A 26 -8.79 -14.28 -24.72
CA ASP A 26 -9.98 -13.94 -23.95
C ASP A 26 -10.20 -12.43 -23.90
N CYS A 27 -9.13 -11.64 -23.69
CA CYS A 27 -9.22 -10.18 -23.72
C CYS A 27 -9.64 -9.66 -25.09
N GLU A 28 -9.12 -10.24 -26.17
CA GLU A 28 -9.53 -9.92 -27.54
C GLU A 28 -11.00 -10.29 -27.80
N PHE A 29 -11.43 -11.45 -27.31
CA PHE A 29 -12.83 -11.86 -27.36
C PHE A 29 -13.76 -10.89 -26.60
N ILE A 30 -13.37 -10.44 -25.41
CA ILE A 30 -14.11 -9.47 -24.60
C ILE A 30 -14.27 -8.15 -25.37
N LEU A 31 -13.17 -7.57 -25.85
CA LEU A 31 -13.18 -6.28 -26.54
C LEU A 31 -13.96 -6.36 -27.87
N ASN A 32 -13.76 -7.41 -28.67
CA ASN A 32 -14.52 -7.60 -29.91
C ASN A 32 -16.01 -7.82 -29.66
N SER A 33 -16.39 -8.48 -28.55
CA SER A 33 -17.79 -8.65 -28.19
C SER A 33 -18.43 -7.32 -27.80
N ALA A 34 -17.69 -6.43 -27.13
CA ALA A 34 -18.14 -5.08 -26.82
C ALA A 34 -18.27 -4.21 -28.09
N GLU A 35 -17.25 -4.19 -28.95
CA GLU A 35 -17.28 -3.47 -30.25
C GLU A 35 -18.44 -3.89 -31.16
N LYS A 36 -18.87 -5.16 -31.08
CA LYS A 36 -20.09 -5.64 -31.78
C LYS A 36 -21.39 -5.04 -31.25
N GLN A 37 -21.44 -4.64 -29.97
CA GLN A 37 -22.58 -3.93 -29.40
C GLN A 37 -22.56 -2.44 -29.75
N GLY A 38 -21.36 -1.88 -29.92
CA GLY A 38 -21.11 -0.50 -30.33
C GLY A 38 -19.66 -0.10 -30.05
N PRO A 39 -19.18 1.04 -30.58
CA PRO A 39 -17.81 1.49 -30.34
C PRO A 39 -17.50 1.59 -28.85
N VAL A 40 -16.38 1.02 -28.41
CA VAL A 40 -16.01 1.04 -26.98
C VAL A 40 -15.54 2.44 -26.60
N ASP A 41 -16.37 3.11 -25.79
CA ASP A 41 -16.08 4.45 -25.27
C ASP A 41 -15.24 4.40 -23.98
N ALA A 42 -15.46 3.40 -23.14
CA ALA A 42 -14.78 3.28 -21.85
C ALA A 42 -14.42 1.85 -21.47
N ILE A 43 -13.26 1.70 -20.82
CA ILE A 43 -12.79 0.46 -20.18
C ILE A 43 -12.54 0.76 -18.70
N PHE A 44 -13.12 -0.05 -17.82
CA PHE A 44 -12.94 0.04 -16.38
C PHE A 44 -12.42 -1.31 -15.84
N ASN A 45 -11.18 -1.34 -15.32
CA ASN A 45 -10.65 -2.51 -14.64
C ASN A 45 -10.88 -2.42 -13.12
N LEU A 46 -11.89 -3.14 -12.64
CA LEU A 46 -12.23 -3.30 -11.22
C LEU A 46 -11.84 -4.68 -10.68
N ALA A 47 -11.19 -5.52 -11.50
CA ALA A 47 -10.85 -6.88 -11.11
C ALA A 47 -9.81 -6.91 -9.98
N VAL A 48 -9.99 -7.84 -9.05
CA VAL A 48 -9.15 -7.98 -7.88
C VAL A 48 -9.16 -9.42 -7.38
N VAL A 49 -7.99 -9.91 -6.98
CA VAL A 49 -7.81 -11.13 -6.20
C VAL A 49 -6.85 -10.78 -5.06
N LEU A 50 -7.30 -10.95 -3.82
CA LEU A 50 -6.50 -10.70 -2.62
C LEU A 50 -5.83 -11.98 -2.15
N LYS A 51 -4.56 -11.86 -1.78
CA LYS A 51 -3.73 -12.93 -1.19
C LYS A 51 -2.89 -12.32 -0.09
N ASP A 52 -3.58 -11.79 0.90
CA ASP A 52 -2.98 -10.98 1.96
C ASP A 52 -2.16 -11.89 2.88
N CYS A 53 -0.90 -11.51 3.07
CA CYS A 53 0.04 -12.21 3.92
C CYS A 53 1.25 -11.35 4.22
N ILE A 54 1.82 -11.48 5.42
CA ILE A 54 3.10 -10.85 5.74
C ILE A 54 4.17 -11.33 4.74
N CYS A 55 5.10 -10.43 4.37
CA CYS A 55 6.05 -10.70 3.28
C CYS A 55 6.84 -12.02 3.45
N LYS A 56 7.15 -12.42 4.69
CA LYS A 56 7.84 -13.68 5.00
C LYS A 56 7.08 -14.92 4.55
N ASN A 57 5.75 -14.85 4.54
CA ASN A 57 4.85 -15.97 4.25
C ASN A 57 4.23 -15.86 2.84
N GLN A 58 4.58 -14.82 2.07
CA GLN A 58 4.19 -14.70 0.67
C GLN A 58 4.92 -15.73 -0.20
N THR A 59 4.27 -16.17 -1.27
CA THR A 59 4.85 -17.08 -2.27
C THR A 59 4.79 -16.45 -3.68
N PRO A 60 5.63 -16.90 -4.64
CA PRO A 60 5.52 -16.45 -6.02
C PRO A 60 4.12 -16.61 -6.62
N GLU A 61 3.41 -17.67 -6.26
CA GLU A 61 2.04 -17.96 -6.72
C GLU A 61 1.04 -16.94 -6.19
N SER A 62 1.15 -16.56 -4.91
CA SER A 62 0.30 -15.51 -4.32
C SER A 62 0.53 -14.14 -4.95
N PHE A 63 1.76 -13.85 -5.39
CA PHE A 63 2.07 -12.66 -6.18
C PHE A 63 1.45 -12.75 -7.58
N GLU A 64 1.62 -13.89 -8.26
CA GLU A 64 1.10 -14.15 -9.59
C GLU A 64 -0.43 -14.04 -9.66
N GLU A 65 -1.15 -14.58 -8.67
CA GLU A 65 -2.61 -14.51 -8.60
C GLU A 65 -3.13 -13.06 -8.51
N SER A 66 -2.54 -12.24 -7.62
CA SER A 66 -2.91 -10.83 -7.49
C SER A 66 -2.51 -10.02 -8.72
N PHE A 67 -1.32 -10.31 -9.28
CA PHE A 67 -0.79 -9.67 -10.48
C PHE A 67 -1.65 -9.95 -11.72
N ARG A 68 -2.18 -11.16 -11.86
CA ARG A 68 -2.97 -11.60 -13.02
C ARG A 68 -4.20 -10.72 -13.23
N ALA A 69 -5.03 -10.54 -12.20
CA ALA A 69 -6.29 -9.82 -12.28
C ALA A 69 -6.10 -8.30 -12.51
N LYS A 70 -5.00 -7.74 -12.03
CA LYS A 70 -4.73 -6.30 -12.08
C LYS A 70 -3.72 -5.94 -13.17
N ALA A 71 -2.44 -6.15 -12.88
CA ALA A 71 -1.35 -5.72 -13.75
C ALA A 71 -1.37 -6.40 -15.12
N ARG A 72 -1.52 -7.72 -15.18
CA ARG A 72 -1.49 -8.47 -16.46
C ARG A 72 -2.73 -8.18 -17.30
N ALA A 73 -3.91 -8.19 -16.70
CA ALA A 73 -5.16 -7.79 -17.38
C ALA A 73 -5.07 -6.36 -17.93
N THR A 74 -4.61 -5.40 -17.13
CA THR A 74 -4.47 -4.00 -17.57
C THR A 74 -3.48 -3.87 -18.72
N LYS A 75 -2.35 -4.58 -18.68
CA LYS A 75 -1.38 -4.61 -19.79
C LYS A 75 -1.99 -5.18 -21.07
N MET A 76 -2.82 -6.21 -20.96
CA MET A 76 -3.49 -6.79 -22.12
C MET A 76 -4.55 -5.85 -22.70
N LEU A 77 -5.38 -5.26 -21.83
CA LEU A 77 -6.38 -4.26 -22.19
C LEU A 77 -5.72 -3.05 -22.86
N ASP A 78 -4.63 -2.52 -22.32
CA ASP A 78 -3.86 -1.43 -22.94
C ASP A 78 -3.39 -1.81 -24.34
N LYS A 79 -2.73 -2.96 -24.47
CA LYS A 79 -2.18 -3.42 -25.75
C LYS A 79 -3.26 -3.59 -26.83
N LEU A 80 -4.37 -4.24 -26.50
CA LEU A 80 -5.41 -4.58 -27.48
C LEU A 80 -6.35 -3.41 -27.77
N SER A 81 -6.68 -2.59 -26.76
CA SER A 81 -7.54 -1.40 -26.95
C SER A 81 -6.93 -0.40 -27.92
N ARG A 82 -5.59 -0.26 -27.95
CA ARG A 82 -4.88 0.61 -28.90
C ARG A 82 -5.19 0.32 -30.37
N SER A 83 -5.51 -0.93 -30.71
CA SER A 83 -5.84 -1.33 -32.10
C SER A 83 -7.32 -1.63 -32.31
N LEU A 84 -8.04 -2.09 -31.28
CA LEU A 84 -9.42 -2.54 -31.40
C LEU A 84 -10.45 -1.46 -31.03
N CYS A 85 -10.11 -0.55 -30.12
CA CYS A 85 -11.04 0.41 -29.51
C CYS A 85 -10.65 1.84 -29.88
N LEU A 86 -10.77 2.20 -31.16
CA LEU A 86 -10.28 3.47 -31.70
C LEU A 86 -11.05 4.72 -31.21
N LYS A 87 -12.24 4.53 -30.63
CA LYS A 87 -13.07 5.61 -30.08
C LYS A 87 -12.97 5.74 -28.56
N LEU A 88 -12.07 4.99 -27.91
CA LEU A 88 -11.92 4.97 -26.47
C LEU A 88 -11.60 6.37 -25.91
N GLN A 89 -12.45 6.85 -25.01
CA GLN A 89 -12.32 8.12 -24.28
C GLN A 89 -11.86 7.92 -22.83
N HIS A 90 -12.19 6.77 -22.23
CA HIS A 90 -11.84 6.50 -20.83
C HIS A 90 -11.16 5.14 -20.66
N PHE A 91 -9.98 5.12 -20.06
CA PHE A 91 -9.31 3.90 -19.62
C PHE A 91 -8.99 4.03 -18.13
N VAL A 92 -9.82 3.41 -17.30
CA VAL A 92 -9.81 3.62 -15.85
C VAL A 92 -9.48 2.32 -15.13
N VAL A 93 -8.58 2.39 -14.17
CA VAL A 93 -8.21 1.25 -13.31
C VAL A 93 -8.39 1.64 -11.85
N PHE A 94 -8.99 0.76 -11.06
CA PHE A 94 -9.11 0.98 -9.62
C PHE A 94 -7.84 0.47 -8.93
N SER A 95 -7.00 1.43 -8.56
CA SER A 95 -5.86 1.26 -7.65
C SER A 95 -6.34 1.33 -6.19
N SER A 96 -5.41 1.38 -5.24
CA SER A 96 -5.71 1.46 -3.81
C SER A 96 -4.66 2.28 -3.07
N VAL A 97 -5.07 2.90 -1.97
CA VAL A 97 -4.13 3.52 -1.01
C VAL A 97 -3.09 2.54 -0.49
N SER A 98 -3.35 1.22 -0.50
CA SER A 98 -2.34 0.20 -0.17
C SER A 98 -1.12 0.24 -1.10
N CYS A 99 -1.29 0.74 -2.33
CA CYS A 99 -0.18 1.00 -3.26
C CYS A 99 0.54 2.31 -2.91
N GLY A 100 -0.22 3.41 -2.79
CA GLY A 100 0.34 4.75 -2.62
C GLY A 100 0.96 5.01 -1.23
N ARG A 101 0.38 4.43 -0.17
CA ARG A 101 0.80 4.62 1.23
C ARG A 101 1.34 3.37 1.91
N GLY A 102 1.15 2.22 1.28
CA GLY A 102 1.48 0.92 1.87
C GLY A 102 0.38 0.41 2.78
N ASN A 103 0.19 -0.90 2.79
CA ASN A 103 -0.59 -1.60 3.80
C ASN A 103 0.10 -2.91 4.19
N ALA A 104 0.13 -3.20 5.48
CA ALA A 104 0.76 -4.43 5.97
C ALA A 104 0.04 -5.66 5.39
N GLY A 105 0.81 -6.68 5.03
CA GLY A 105 0.26 -7.90 4.44
C GLY A 105 -0.12 -7.81 2.96
N GLN A 106 -0.09 -6.62 2.35
CA GLN A 106 -0.58 -6.39 0.99
C GLN A 106 0.54 -6.02 -0.01
N THR A 107 1.74 -6.57 0.16
CA THR A 107 2.88 -6.27 -0.73
C THR A 107 2.62 -6.67 -2.19
N ASN A 108 2.00 -7.83 -2.41
CA ASN A 108 1.62 -8.32 -3.73
C ASN A 108 0.53 -7.45 -4.39
N TYR A 109 -0.48 -7.08 -3.62
CA TYR A 109 -1.57 -6.21 -4.05
C TYR A 109 -1.09 -4.78 -4.36
N GLY A 110 -0.26 -4.19 -3.48
CA GLY A 110 0.36 -2.90 -3.70
C GLY A 110 1.19 -2.89 -4.99
N MET A 111 2.03 -3.91 -5.20
CA MET A 111 2.81 -4.06 -6.44
C MET A 111 1.91 -4.15 -7.69
N ALA A 112 0.87 -4.99 -7.65
CA ALA A 112 -0.02 -5.17 -8.80
C ALA A 112 -0.76 -3.87 -9.18
N ASN A 113 -1.23 -3.11 -8.19
CA ASN A 113 -1.83 -1.79 -8.39
C ASN A 113 -0.84 -0.76 -8.93
N SER A 114 0.38 -0.73 -8.37
CA SER A 114 1.45 0.18 -8.83
C SER A 114 1.75 0.00 -10.31
N VAL A 115 1.80 -1.25 -10.80
CA VAL A 115 2.02 -1.52 -12.23
C VAL A 115 0.88 -0.98 -13.09
N MET A 116 -0.37 -1.05 -12.65
CA MET A 116 -1.49 -0.46 -13.38
C MET A 116 -1.36 1.06 -13.50
N GLU A 117 -0.97 1.74 -12.41
CA GLU A 117 -0.73 3.19 -12.43
C GLU A 117 0.36 3.57 -13.44
N ARG A 118 1.47 2.81 -13.51
CA ARG A 118 2.53 3.06 -14.49
C ARG A 118 2.05 2.85 -15.94
N ILE A 119 1.11 1.94 -16.16
CA ILE A 119 0.49 1.75 -17.48
C ILE A 119 -0.38 2.97 -17.83
N CYS A 120 -1.19 3.47 -16.89
CA CYS A 120 -1.98 4.68 -17.11
C CYS A 120 -1.11 5.91 -17.41
N GLU A 121 -0.03 6.11 -16.66
CA GLU A 121 0.95 7.18 -16.94
C GLU A 121 1.55 7.07 -18.34
N ARG A 122 1.93 5.86 -18.76
CA ARG A 122 2.46 5.63 -20.11
C ARG A 122 1.41 5.93 -21.17
N ARG A 123 0.15 5.53 -20.96
CA ARG A 123 -0.95 5.82 -21.89
C ARG A 123 -1.14 7.33 -22.05
N VAL A 124 -1.19 8.08 -20.95
CA VAL A 124 -1.32 9.54 -20.98
C VAL A 124 -0.12 10.18 -21.69
N ALA A 125 1.11 9.72 -21.44
CA ALA A 125 2.30 10.18 -22.14
C ALA A 125 2.28 9.89 -23.66
N ASP A 126 1.58 8.83 -24.08
CA ASP A 126 1.36 8.48 -25.48
C ASP A 126 0.15 9.21 -26.10
N GLY A 127 -0.50 10.13 -25.37
CA GLY A 127 -1.70 10.85 -25.82
C GLY A 127 -2.99 10.02 -25.81
N LEU A 128 -3.02 8.92 -25.06
CA LEU A 128 -4.17 8.03 -24.89
C LEU A 128 -4.82 8.23 -23.52
N PRO A 129 -6.14 7.96 -23.38
CA PRO A 129 -6.79 8.06 -22.08
C PRO A 129 -6.19 7.05 -21.10
N GLY A 130 -5.99 7.46 -19.85
CA GLY A 130 -5.44 6.62 -18.79
C GLY A 130 -5.62 7.26 -17.42
N LEU A 131 -6.33 6.58 -16.52
CA LEU A 131 -6.62 7.05 -15.17
C LEU A 131 -6.52 5.88 -14.17
N ALA A 132 -5.70 6.03 -13.14
CA ALA A 132 -5.65 5.14 -12.00
C ALA A 132 -6.14 5.85 -10.75
N ILE A 133 -7.13 5.27 -10.06
CA ILE A 133 -7.72 5.88 -8.86
C ILE A 133 -7.31 5.07 -7.63
N GLN A 134 -6.50 5.66 -6.75
CA GLN A 134 -6.11 5.09 -5.47
C GLN A 134 -7.21 5.28 -4.44
N TRP A 135 -8.14 4.33 -4.40
CA TRP A 135 -9.24 4.33 -3.42
C TRP A 135 -8.77 3.92 -2.02
N GLY A 136 -9.29 4.63 -1.01
CA GLY A 136 -9.29 4.22 0.39
C GLY A 136 -10.23 3.04 0.66
N ALA A 137 -10.55 2.79 1.93
CA ALA A 137 -11.58 1.83 2.28
C ALA A 137 -12.93 2.26 1.69
N ILE A 138 -13.61 1.37 0.96
CA ILE A 138 -14.94 1.61 0.40
C ILE A 138 -15.98 0.89 1.26
N GLY A 139 -17.03 1.60 1.68
CA GLY A 139 -18.14 1.05 2.45
C GLY A 139 -19.32 0.58 1.59
N GLU A 140 -20.34 0.02 2.25
CA GLU A 140 -21.66 -0.39 1.70
C GLU A 140 -21.65 -1.57 0.71
N VAL A 141 -20.64 -1.72 -0.13
CA VAL A 141 -20.47 -2.83 -1.08
C VAL A 141 -18.99 -3.19 -1.26
N GLY A 142 -18.74 -4.38 -1.83
CA GLY A 142 -17.40 -4.82 -2.21
C GLY A 142 -16.67 -5.57 -1.09
N LEU A 143 -15.38 -5.84 -1.31
CA LEU A 143 -14.59 -6.77 -0.48
C LEU A 143 -14.59 -6.45 1.02
N ILE A 144 -14.67 -5.17 1.39
CA ILE A 144 -14.64 -4.72 2.78
C ILE A 144 -16.02 -4.81 3.43
N ALA A 145 -17.09 -4.59 2.66
CA ALA A 145 -18.46 -4.70 3.16
C ALA A 145 -18.85 -6.17 3.43
N ASP A 146 -18.33 -7.10 2.63
CA ASP A 146 -18.55 -8.55 2.83
C ASP A 146 -17.89 -9.08 4.13
N TRP A 147 -16.97 -8.32 4.73
CA TRP A 147 -16.33 -8.64 6.02
C TRP A 147 -17.06 -8.04 7.23
N GLN A 148 -18.16 -7.31 7.01
CA GLN A 148 -18.95 -6.73 8.09
C GLN A 148 -20.04 -7.69 8.58
N ASP A 149 -19.85 -8.17 9.82
CA ASP A 149 -20.93 -8.86 10.54
C ASP A 149 -21.76 -7.89 11.40
N ASN A 150 -21.30 -6.64 11.63
CA ASN A 150 -22.03 -5.66 12.44
C ASN A 150 -21.66 -4.22 12.09
N ASN A 151 -22.66 -3.34 11.98
CA ASN A 151 -22.63 -1.88 11.73
C ASN A 151 -21.67 -1.07 12.63
N LYS A 152 -20.36 -1.34 12.60
CA LYS A 152 -19.32 -0.53 13.24
C LYS A 152 -18.42 0.06 12.15
N GLU A 153 -18.15 1.34 12.32
CA GLU A 153 -17.23 2.12 11.49
C GLU A 153 -15.82 1.53 11.65
N LEU A 154 -15.35 0.81 10.62
CA LEU A 154 -14.06 0.14 10.64
C LEU A 154 -12.98 1.13 10.18
N VAL A 155 -12.00 1.41 11.05
CA VAL A 155 -10.81 2.18 10.68
C VAL A 155 -9.78 1.23 10.10
N ILE A 156 -9.51 1.30 8.80
CA ILE A 156 -8.49 0.48 8.12
C ILE A 156 -7.31 1.38 7.78
N GLY A 157 -6.14 1.11 8.37
CA GLY A 157 -4.91 1.84 8.04
C GLY A 157 -5.01 3.36 8.25
N GLY A 158 -5.80 3.82 9.24
CA GLY A 158 -6.04 5.24 9.50
C GLY A 158 -7.06 5.92 8.59
N THR A 159 -7.79 5.14 7.78
CA THR A 159 -8.88 5.66 6.92
C THR A 159 -10.23 5.12 7.36
N LEU A 160 -11.27 5.95 7.21
CA LEU A 160 -12.66 5.54 7.35
C LEU A 160 -13.19 5.01 6.01
N GLN A 161 -14.23 4.20 6.10
CA GLN A 161 -14.95 3.73 4.92
C GLN A 161 -15.63 4.90 4.19
N GLN A 162 -15.23 5.14 2.95
CA GLN A 162 -15.86 6.10 2.07
C GLN A 162 -17.18 5.53 1.56
N LYS A 163 -18.27 6.29 1.73
CA LYS A 163 -19.61 5.94 1.23
C LYS A 163 -19.63 5.92 -0.30
N ILE A 164 -20.45 5.07 -0.90
CA ILE A 164 -20.57 4.94 -2.36
C ILE A 164 -21.04 6.23 -3.01
N SER A 165 -21.94 6.99 -2.38
CA SER A 165 -22.34 8.31 -2.87
C SER A 165 -21.14 9.26 -3.02
N SER A 166 -20.24 9.27 -2.02
CA SER A 166 -19.00 10.04 -2.08
C SER A 166 -18.03 9.50 -3.14
N CYS A 167 -17.89 8.17 -3.27
CA CYS A 167 -17.05 7.58 -4.31
C CYS A 167 -17.54 7.95 -5.73
N LEU A 168 -18.84 7.93 -5.98
CA LEU A 168 -19.43 8.28 -7.28
C LEU A 168 -19.25 9.76 -7.61
N GLU A 169 -19.43 10.64 -6.62
CA GLU A 169 -19.15 12.09 -6.78
C GLU A 169 -17.68 12.33 -7.13
N LYS A 170 -16.73 11.66 -6.45
CA LYS A 170 -15.31 11.80 -6.77
C LYS A 170 -14.93 11.16 -8.10
N LEU A 171 -15.59 10.07 -8.48
CA LEU A 171 -15.40 9.47 -9.80
C LEU A 171 -15.76 10.45 -10.92
N GLU A 172 -16.86 11.19 -10.80
CA GLU A 172 -17.23 12.23 -11.77
C GLU A 172 -16.13 13.28 -11.92
N HIS A 173 -15.63 13.82 -10.80
CA HIS A 173 -14.51 14.77 -10.84
C HIS A 173 -13.24 14.18 -11.43
N PHE A 174 -12.91 12.92 -11.13
CA PHE A 174 -11.71 12.26 -11.63
C PHE A 174 -11.77 11.88 -13.10
N LEU A 175 -12.96 11.71 -13.68
CA LEU A 175 -13.12 11.44 -15.11
C LEU A 175 -12.94 12.70 -15.98
N LEU A 176 -13.04 13.90 -15.39
CA LEU A 176 -12.99 15.20 -16.09
C LEU A 176 -11.64 15.92 -15.99
N GLN A 177 -10.60 15.24 -15.50
CA GLN A 177 -9.29 15.83 -15.22
C GLN A 177 -8.15 15.04 -15.91
N ASP A 178 -6.98 15.66 -16.06
CA ASP A 178 -5.89 15.17 -16.93
C ASP A 178 -4.78 14.35 -16.21
N CYS A 179 -4.79 14.30 -14.88
CA CYS A 179 -3.85 13.52 -14.08
C CYS A 179 -4.08 12.01 -14.28
N ALA A 180 -3.00 11.30 -14.63
CA ALA A 180 -3.01 9.86 -14.85
C ALA A 180 -3.24 9.04 -13.57
N VAL A 181 -2.94 9.60 -12.40
CA VAL A 181 -3.10 8.94 -11.09
C VAL A 181 -3.69 9.95 -10.10
N VAL A 182 -4.75 9.56 -9.42
CA VAL A 182 -5.45 10.37 -8.40
C VAL A 182 -5.75 9.51 -7.17
N SER A 183 -6.05 10.11 -6.03
CA SER A 183 -6.39 9.40 -4.80
C SER A 183 -7.63 9.99 -4.13
N SER A 184 -8.46 9.12 -3.55
CA SER A 184 -9.60 9.50 -2.71
C SER A 184 -9.68 8.56 -1.52
N MET A 185 -9.72 9.14 -0.32
CA MET A 185 -9.91 8.42 0.93
C MET A 185 -10.54 9.36 1.95
N VAL A 186 -11.19 8.78 2.97
CA VAL A 186 -11.66 9.53 4.13
C VAL A 186 -10.65 9.30 5.24
N VAL A 187 -9.99 10.37 5.69
CA VAL A 187 -9.03 10.29 6.81
C VAL A 187 -9.81 10.16 8.10
N ALA A 188 -9.47 9.17 8.93
CA ALA A 188 -9.99 9.12 10.29
C ALA A 188 -9.36 10.27 11.08
N GLU A 189 -10.17 11.13 11.69
CA GLU A 189 -9.64 12.17 12.57
C GLU A 189 -8.82 11.52 13.68
N LYS A 190 -7.54 11.94 13.79
CA LYS A 190 -6.73 11.65 14.96
C LYS A 190 -7.43 12.37 16.12
N ARG A 191 -8.05 11.63 17.05
CA ARG A 191 -8.59 12.23 18.28
C ARG A 191 -7.41 12.72 19.13
N VAL A 192 -6.95 13.94 18.85
CA VAL A 192 -6.04 14.69 19.72
C VAL A 192 -6.83 14.99 21.00
N GLY A 193 -6.67 14.15 22.02
CA GLY A 193 -7.42 14.23 23.28
C GLY A 193 -8.09 12.93 23.74
N ALA A 194 -8.01 11.83 22.98
CA ALA A 194 -8.49 10.52 23.45
C ALA A 194 -7.44 9.74 24.27
N TYR A 195 -6.68 10.45 25.12
CA TYR A 195 -6.07 9.81 26.29
C TYR A 195 -7.14 9.30 27.28
N GLY A 196 -8.42 9.67 27.09
CA GLY A 196 -9.56 9.12 27.80
C GLY A 196 -10.43 8.17 26.98
N ALA A 197 -10.52 6.92 27.45
CA ALA A 197 -11.65 5.98 27.29
C ALA A 197 -11.71 5.01 26.09
N ALA A 198 -10.62 4.77 25.35
CA ALA A 198 -10.42 3.46 24.73
C ALA A 198 -9.31 2.76 25.50
N ASN A 199 -9.66 1.70 26.22
CA ASN A 199 -8.67 0.94 26.99
C ASN A 199 -7.79 0.14 26.00
N ILE A 200 -6.46 0.16 26.16
CA ILE A 200 -5.50 -0.65 25.38
C ILE A 200 -5.98 -2.11 25.21
N VAL A 201 -6.62 -2.64 26.26
CA VAL A 201 -7.24 -3.97 26.31
C VAL A 201 -8.43 -4.09 25.37
N GLU A 202 -9.30 -3.09 25.32
CA GLU A 202 -10.47 -3.06 24.44
C GLU A 202 -10.06 -2.90 22.98
N THR A 203 -9.06 -2.08 22.68
CA THR A 203 -8.53 -1.94 21.32
C THR A 203 -8.01 -3.29 20.80
N VAL A 204 -7.22 -4.01 21.59
CA VAL A 204 -6.72 -5.32 21.20
C VAL A 204 -7.84 -6.36 21.13
N ALA A 205 -8.79 -6.34 22.06
CA ALA A 205 -9.96 -7.23 22.02
C ALA A 205 -10.81 -7.01 20.76
N ASN A 206 -10.98 -5.75 20.34
CA ASN A 206 -11.70 -5.40 19.13
C ASN A 206 -11.01 -5.93 17.87
N ILE A 207 -9.67 -5.80 17.77
CA ILE A 207 -8.89 -6.35 16.64
C ILE A 207 -9.02 -7.87 16.58
N MET A 208 -9.04 -8.54 17.74
CA MET A 208 -9.21 -9.99 17.83
C MET A 208 -10.67 -10.46 17.70
N GLY A 209 -11.64 -9.55 17.56
CA GLY A 209 -13.07 -9.90 17.49
C GLY A 209 -13.66 -10.48 18.78
N VAL A 210 -12.99 -10.28 19.92
CA VAL A 210 -13.41 -10.81 21.23
C VAL A 210 -14.48 -9.89 21.83
N LYS A 211 -15.69 -10.42 22.03
CA LYS A 211 -16.88 -9.66 22.47
C LYS A 211 -17.00 -9.49 23.98
N ASP A 212 -16.45 -10.43 24.77
CA ASP A 212 -16.51 -10.38 26.24
C ASP A 212 -15.15 -10.74 26.85
N LEU A 213 -14.51 -9.74 27.47
CA LEU A 213 -13.23 -9.89 28.15
C LEU A 213 -13.31 -10.75 29.43
N LYS A 214 -14.53 -10.99 29.96
CA LYS A 214 -14.74 -11.76 31.19
C LYS A 214 -14.65 -13.27 30.98
N THR A 215 -14.85 -13.74 29.75
CA THR A 215 -14.82 -15.18 29.41
C THR A 215 -13.46 -15.64 28.88
N VAL A 216 -12.54 -14.72 28.64
CA VAL A 216 -11.21 -15.02 28.10
C VAL A 216 -10.20 -15.25 29.20
N ALA A 217 -9.43 -16.33 29.09
CA ALA A 217 -8.32 -16.63 29.97
C ALA A 217 -7.21 -15.57 29.81
N GLN A 218 -7.10 -14.67 30.80
CA GLN A 218 -6.26 -13.47 30.72
C GLN A 218 -4.75 -13.75 30.61
N GLN A 219 -4.32 -14.95 31.02
CA GLN A 219 -2.92 -15.39 31.02
C GLN A 219 -2.53 -16.14 29.73
N THR A 220 -3.50 -16.63 28.97
CA THR A 220 -3.28 -17.32 27.70
C THR A 220 -2.71 -16.35 26.67
N SER A 221 -1.72 -16.79 25.90
CA SER A 221 -1.14 -15.94 24.87
C SER A 221 -2.20 -15.60 23.82
N LEU A 222 -2.15 -14.38 23.29
CA LEU A 222 -3.07 -13.97 22.24
C LEU A 222 -2.91 -14.85 20.97
N ALA A 223 -1.71 -15.43 20.73
CA ALA A 223 -1.47 -16.40 19.67
C ALA A 223 -2.28 -17.70 19.86
N GLU A 224 -2.39 -18.21 21.08
CA GLU A 224 -3.23 -19.37 21.41
C GLU A 224 -4.73 -19.05 21.37
N LEU A 225 -5.10 -17.78 21.57
CA LEU A 225 -6.47 -17.28 21.43
C LEU A 225 -6.89 -17.02 19.96
N GLY A 226 -6.05 -17.39 18.99
CA GLY A 226 -6.37 -17.29 17.57
C GLY A 226 -5.85 -16.03 16.90
N MET A 227 -4.92 -15.29 17.50
CA MET A 227 -4.22 -14.20 16.80
C MET A 227 -3.42 -14.78 15.63
N ASP A 228 -3.81 -14.39 14.42
CA ASP A 228 -3.07 -14.73 13.21
C ASP A 228 -1.92 -13.75 12.93
N SER A 229 -1.17 -14.01 11.86
CA SER A 229 -0.03 -13.18 11.49
C SER A 229 -0.39 -11.74 11.06
N MET A 230 -1.65 -11.47 10.68
CA MET A 230 -2.11 -10.13 10.29
C MET A 230 -2.62 -9.35 11.49
N MET A 231 -3.45 -9.97 12.34
CA MET A 231 -3.89 -9.41 13.63
C MET A 231 -2.69 -9.03 14.48
N ALA A 232 -1.62 -9.84 14.50
CA ALA A 232 -0.38 -9.52 15.18
C ALA A 232 0.23 -8.17 14.74
N VAL A 233 0.20 -7.91 13.43
CA VAL A 233 0.74 -6.67 12.86
C VAL A 233 -0.19 -5.50 13.12
N GLU A 234 -1.50 -5.70 13.03
CA GLU A 234 -2.51 -4.68 13.32
C GLU A 234 -2.49 -4.27 14.79
N ILE A 235 -2.40 -5.23 15.72
CA ILE A 235 -2.19 -4.99 17.15
C ILE A 235 -0.93 -4.18 17.35
N LYS A 236 0.20 -4.62 16.78
CA LYS A 236 1.47 -3.92 16.91
C LYS A 236 1.38 -2.47 16.43
N GLN A 237 0.89 -2.25 15.21
CA GLN A 237 0.79 -0.91 14.62
C GLN A 237 -0.16 0.00 15.39
N THR A 238 -1.29 -0.55 15.86
CA THR A 238 -2.27 0.22 16.63
C THR A 238 -1.72 0.60 18.00
N LEU A 239 -1.02 -0.31 18.68
CA LEU A 239 -0.37 -0.02 19.96
C LEU A 239 0.77 0.99 19.83
N GLU A 240 1.60 0.87 18.79
CA GLU A 240 2.67 1.82 18.50
C GLU A 240 2.12 3.20 18.13
N ARG A 241 1.04 3.26 17.35
CA ARG A 241 0.46 4.52 16.85
C ARG A 241 -0.36 5.27 17.90
N ASP A 242 -1.22 4.56 18.63
CA ASP A 242 -2.25 5.17 19.47
C ASP A 242 -1.83 5.24 20.95
N TYR A 243 -0.89 4.39 21.38
CA TYR A 243 -0.48 4.28 22.79
C TYR A 243 1.04 4.46 23.01
N ASP A 244 1.83 4.71 21.96
CA ASP A 244 3.31 4.82 22.01
C ASP A 244 3.99 3.57 22.64
N VAL A 245 3.35 2.39 22.48
CA VAL A 245 3.83 1.11 23.02
C VAL A 245 4.59 0.36 21.93
N LEU A 246 5.92 0.31 22.07
CA LEU A 246 6.80 -0.42 21.15
C LEU A 246 6.95 -1.88 21.57
N LEU A 247 6.57 -2.79 20.68
CA LEU A 247 6.64 -4.23 20.92
C LEU A 247 7.43 -4.92 19.82
N THR A 248 8.35 -5.81 20.20
CA THR A 248 9.00 -6.68 19.23
C THR A 248 8.01 -7.72 18.70
N ALA A 249 8.33 -8.36 17.56
CA ALA A 249 7.53 -9.47 17.04
C ALA A 249 7.47 -10.67 18.01
N GLN A 250 8.41 -10.76 18.96
CA GLN A 250 8.39 -11.78 20.01
C GLN A 250 7.49 -11.37 21.18
N ASP A 251 7.48 -10.08 21.54
CA ASP A 251 6.60 -9.53 22.56
C ASP A 251 5.13 -9.67 22.16
N ILE A 252 4.80 -9.40 20.89
CA ILE A 252 3.45 -9.57 20.35
C ILE A 252 2.98 -11.03 20.44
N ARG A 253 3.84 -11.99 20.11
CA ARG A 253 3.49 -13.43 20.18
C ARG A 253 3.25 -13.90 21.61
N ASN A 254 3.97 -13.33 22.57
CA ASN A 254 3.86 -13.64 23.99
C ASN A 254 2.95 -12.65 24.74
N LEU A 255 2.21 -11.82 24.02
CA LEU A 255 1.29 -10.85 24.59
C LEU A 255 0.07 -11.60 25.12
N ASN A 256 -0.49 -11.13 26.24
CA ASN A 256 -1.73 -11.63 26.80
C ASN A 256 -2.51 -10.45 27.40
N PHE A 257 -3.78 -10.68 27.71
CA PHE A 257 -4.63 -9.61 28.25
C PHE A 257 -4.19 -9.13 29.64
N ALA A 258 -3.49 -9.97 30.42
CA ALA A 258 -2.87 -9.56 31.68
C ALA A 258 -1.77 -8.50 31.47
N LYS A 259 -0.85 -8.71 30.53
CA LYS A 259 0.20 -7.74 30.18
C LYS A 259 -0.37 -6.43 29.64
N LEU A 260 -1.45 -6.51 28.85
CA LEU A 260 -2.15 -5.32 28.36
C LEU A 260 -2.79 -4.52 29.51
N MET A 261 -3.34 -5.20 30.52
CA MET A 261 -3.84 -4.53 31.74
C MET A 261 -2.71 -3.90 32.57
N GLU A 262 -1.55 -4.55 32.67
CA GLU A 262 -0.38 -3.94 33.33
C GLU A 262 0.14 -2.70 32.59
N MET A 263 0.11 -2.72 31.25
CA MET A 263 0.48 -1.55 30.43
C MET A 263 -0.49 -0.39 30.66
N ARG A 264 -1.80 -0.67 30.70
CA ARG A 264 -2.83 0.32 31.06
C ARG A 264 -2.54 0.96 32.43
N ASP A 265 -2.26 0.13 33.43
CA ASP A 265 -2.08 0.61 34.80
C ASP A 265 -0.79 1.47 34.92
N LYS A 266 0.26 1.16 34.15
CA LYS A 266 1.48 1.98 34.06
C LYS A 266 1.25 3.32 33.35
N ASP A 267 0.41 3.37 32.32
CA ASP A 267 0.10 4.62 31.62
C ASP A 267 -0.79 5.53 32.47
N LEU A 268 -1.75 4.98 33.22
CA LEU A 268 -2.54 5.74 34.21
C LEU A 268 -1.68 6.36 35.32
N GLU A 269 -0.62 5.66 35.75
CA GLU A 269 0.34 6.19 36.73
C GLU A 269 1.27 7.26 36.11
N ARG A 270 1.64 7.12 34.83
CA ARG A 270 2.39 8.14 34.08
C ARG A 270 1.58 9.42 33.86
N GLU A 271 0.28 9.32 33.58
CA GLU A 271 -0.61 10.47 33.45
C GLU A 271 -0.75 11.26 34.76
N LYS A 272 -0.83 10.57 35.91
CA LYS A 272 -0.83 11.24 37.21
C LYS A 272 0.48 11.99 37.50
N ALA A 273 1.61 11.50 36.99
CA ALA A 273 2.91 12.12 37.15
C ALA A 273 3.15 13.29 36.17
N ASN A 274 2.60 13.23 34.95
CA ASN A 274 2.82 14.23 33.89
C ASN A 274 1.93 15.49 34.00
N ASN A 275 0.91 15.51 34.87
CA ASN A 275 0.10 16.71 35.14
C ASN A 275 0.84 17.87 35.84
N LYS A 276 2.18 17.87 35.86
CA LYS A 276 3.01 18.96 36.41
C LYS A 276 3.94 19.65 35.43
N ASN A 277 4.26 19.09 34.26
CA ASN A 277 5.23 19.70 33.34
C ASN A 277 4.72 19.63 31.90
N ASN A 278 4.06 20.69 31.45
CA ASN A 278 3.55 20.82 30.10
C ASN A 278 4.66 21.21 29.08
N GLU A 279 4.52 20.60 27.90
CA GLU A 279 4.56 21.24 26.56
C GLU A 279 5.82 21.27 25.67
N GLU A 280 7.04 20.95 26.11
CA GLU A 280 8.21 21.03 25.18
C GLU A 280 8.94 19.71 24.87
N ALA A 281 8.63 18.60 25.53
CA ALA A 281 9.47 17.38 25.46
C ALA A 281 9.10 16.36 24.36
N VAL A 282 7.93 16.49 23.71
CA VAL A 282 7.36 15.42 22.88
C VAL A 282 8.00 15.35 21.48
N GLU A 283 8.59 16.44 20.97
CA GLU A 283 9.12 16.49 19.60
C GLU A 283 10.49 15.81 19.44
N ILE A 284 11.25 15.66 20.53
CA ILE A 284 12.66 15.21 20.48
C ILE A 284 12.78 13.68 20.71
N ALA A 285 11.81 13.07 21.41
CA ALA A 285 11.86 11.64 21.75
C ALA A 285 11.78 10.73 20.50
N GLY A 286 10.89 11.05 19.55
CA GLY A 286 10.74 10.28 18.32
C GLY A 286 11.99 10.31 17.43
N ILE A 287 12.66 11.45 17.35
CA ILE A 287 13.89 11.64 16.55
C ILE A 287 15.08 10.93 17.20
N HIS A 288 15.25 11.03 18.52
CA HIS A 288 16.33 10.32 19.22
C HIS A 288 16.16 8.80 19.18
N LEU A 289 14.93 8.30 19.22
CA LEU A 289 14.64 6.87 19.11
C LEU A 289 14.95 6.35 17.69
N PHE A 290 14.71 7.17 16.68
CA PHE A 290 14.99 6.88 15.27
C PHE A 290 16.49 6.80 14.97
N ILE A 291 17.29 7.70 15.55
CA ILE A 291 18.76 7.67 15.44
C ILE A 291 19.33 6.40 16.08
N ARG A 292 18.72 5.93 17.17
CA ARG A 292 19.20 4.75 17.91
C ARG A 292 19.01 3.43 17.14
N PHE A 293 17.94 3.32 16.33
CA PHE A 293 17.71 2.14 15.47
C PHE A 293 18.69 2.03 14.29
N ILE A 294 19.31 3.15 13.89
CA ILE A 294 20.30 3.23 12.80
C ILE A 294 21.73 2.99 13.33
N SER A 295 22.00 3.34 14.59
CA SER A 295 23.36 3.42 15.14
C SER A 295 23.99 2.08 15.54
N ASP A 296 23.25 0.97 15.53
CA ASP A 296 23.77 -0.33 16.02
C ASP A 296 24.66 -1.09 15.02
N ASN A 297 24.93 -0.57 13.82
CA ASN A 297 25.85 -1.22 12.88
C ASN A 297 26.84 -0.23 12.26
N ASN A 298 28.10 -0.27 12.73
CA ASN A 298 29.24 0.55 12.31
C ASN A 298 29.69 0.43 10.82
N ASP A 299 28.89 -0.17 9.94
CA ASP A 299 29.20 -0.34 8.51
C ASP A 299 28.25 0.49 7.63
N LEU A 300 28.29 1.80 7.80
CA LEU A 300 27.54 2.72 6.94
C LEU A 300 28.47 3.24 5.81
N SER A 301 28.34 2.68 4.60
CA SER A 301 28.96 3.26 3.40
C SER A 301 28.35 4.64 3.12
N THR A 302 29.17 5.61 2.71
CA THR A 302 28.71 6.96 2.31
C THR A 302 28.28 7.04 0.84
N ASP A 303 28.36 5.94 0.09
CA ASP A 303 28.11 5.95 -1.34
C ASP A 303 26.61 6.05 -1.65
N THR A 304 26.26 6.90 -2.62
CA THR A 304 24.87 7.07 -3.06
C THR A 304 24.33 5.86 -3.84
N CYS A 305 25.22 5.00 -4.35
CA CYS A 305 24.86 3.76 -5.02
C CYS A 305 25.73 2.64 -4.44
N VAL A 306 25.11 1.74 -3.69
CA VAL A 306 25.79 0.64 -3.00
C VAL A 306 25.53 -0.66 -3.77
N GLU A 307 26.58 -1.36 -4.17
CA GLU A 307 26.43 -2.73 -4.66
C GLU A 307 26.17 -3.67 -3.49
N LEU A 308 25.13 -4.51 -3.62
CA LEU A 308 24.85 -5.52 -2.62
C LEU A 308 25.74 -6.74 -2.84
N GLU A 309 26.15 -7.36 -1.74
CA GLU A 309 26.81 -8.67 -1.75
C GLU A 309 25.82 -9.78 -2.13
N THR A 310 25.58 -9.93 -3.44
CA THR A 310 24.70 -10.97 -3.98
C THR A 310 25.48 -12.22 -4.37
N ARG A 311 24.78 -13.27 -4.84
CA ARG A 311 25.44 -14.49 -5.37
C ARG A 311 26.12 -14.27 -6.73
N MET A 312 26.04 -13.06 -7.30
CA MET A 312 26.76 -12.60 -8.48
C MET A 312 26.79 -13.58 -9.67
N ASP A 313 25.64 -13.97 -10.21
CA ASP A 313 25.57 -14.66 -11.49
C ASP A 313 25.57 -13.64 -12.65
N PRO A 314 26.69 -13.50 -13.40
CA PRO A 314 26.82 -12.49 -14.45
C PRO A 314 25.97 -12.78 -15.69
N ARG A 315 25.37 -13.98 -15.81
CA ARG A 315 24.45 -14.33 -16.91
C ARG A 315 23.02 -13.85 -16.65
N ARG A 316 22.72 -13.37 -15.45
CA ARG A 316 21.39 -12.89 -15.06
C ARG A 316 21.27 -11.38 -15.14
N ILE A 317 20.04 -10.92 -15.32
CA ILE A 317 19.68 -9.50 -15.40
C ILE A 317 20.16 -8.79 -14.14
N LYS A 318 20.85 -7.65 -14.29
CA LYS A 318 21.21 -6.77 -13.17
C LYS A 318 19.95 -6.23 -12.50
N VAL A 319 19.86 -6.36 -11.19
CA VAL A 319 18.73 -5.87 -10.39
C VAL A 319 19.11 -4.51 -9.81
N PHE A 320 18.19 -3.56 -9.87
CA PHE A 320 18.37 -2.27 -9.20
C PHE A 320 17.26 -2.12 -8.16
N LEU A 321 17.63 -1.79 -6.93
CA LEU A 321 16.73 -1.69 -5.79
C LEU A 321 16.66 -0.24 -5.32
N LEU A 322 15.45 0.18 -4.95
CA LEU A 322 15.17 1.49 -4.38
C LEU A 322 14.70 1.27 -2.94
N PRO A 323 15.38 1.83 -1.93
CA PRO A 323 14.87 1.83 -0.56
C PRO A 323 13.67 2.76 -0.43
N ASP A 324 13.07 2.79 0.76
CA ASP A 324 11.82 3.46 1.12
C ASP A 324 11.88 5.00 1.06
N VAL A 325 11.59 5.74 2.14
CA VAL A 325 11.84 7.21 2.25
C VAL A 325 13.07 7.50 3.13
N LYS A 326 13.72 6.46 3.68
CA LYS A 326 14.89 6.61 4.58
C LYS A 326 16.22 6.39 3.91
N GLY A 327 16.26 5.61 2.83
CA GLY A 327 17.40 5.65 1.92
C GLY A 327 18.58 4.84 2.33
N CYS A 328 18.36 3.78 3.09
CA CYS A 328 19.44 2.96 3.57
C CYS A 328 19.50 1.67 2.75
N ALA A 329 20.68 1.35 2.19
CA ALA A 329 20.86 0.11 1.46
C ALA A 329 20.82 -1.13 2.40
N GLN A 330 21.13 -0.93 3.69
CA GLN A 330 21.21 -2.00 4.68
C GLN A 330 19.89 -2.76 4.87
N ILE A 331 18.74 -2.14 4.57
CA ILE A 331 17.43 -2.83 4.61
C ILE A 331 17.40 -4.06 3.70
N PHE A 332 18.23 -4.08 2.65
CA PHE A 332 18.33 -5.18 1.71
C PHE A 332 19.41 -6.21 2.07
N ASN A 333 20.24 -5.99 3.09
CA ASN A 333 21.29 -6.95 3.49
C ASN A 333 20.74 -8.37 3.76
N PRO A 334 19.61 -8.55 4.46
CA PRO A 334 19.01 -9.88 4.66
C PRO A 334 18.54 -10.55 3.35
N LEU A 335 18.30 -9.75 2.31
CA LEU A 335 17.86 -10.19 0.98
C LEU A 335 19.04 -10.40 0.02
N ALA A 336 20.14 -9.66 0.17
CA ALA A 336 21.31 -9.65 -0.72
C ALA A 336 21.81 -11.07 -1.00
N SER A 337 22.04 -11.87 0.06
CA SER A 337 22.51 -13.26 -0.03
C SER A 337 21.55 -14.23 -0.74
N LYS A 338 20.30 -13.83 -0.97
CA LYS A 338 19.28 -14.61 -1.69
C LYS A 338 19.12 -14.17 -3.14
N ILE A 339 19.61 -12.99 -3.50
CA ILE A 339 19.56 -12.48 -4.88
C ILE A 339 20.65 -13.20 -5.69
N ARG A 340 20.23 -13.86 -6.78
CA ARG A 340 21.16 -14.55 -7.69
C ARG A 340 21.85 -13.60 -8.67
N SER A 341 21.14 -12.57 -9.10
CA SER A 341 21.65 -11.52 -9.97
C SER A 341 22.59 -10.56 -9.22
N THR A 342 23.44 -9.84 -9.93
CA THR A 342 24.09 -8.64 -9.38
C THR A 342 23.03 -7.60 -9.03
N ALA A 343 23.12 -6.98 -7.86
CA ALA A 343 22.17 -5.97 -7.42
C ALA A 343 22.86 -4.69 -6.92
N ALA A 344 22.33 -3.54 -7.31
CA ALA A 344 22.74 -2.23 -6.80
C ALA A 344 21.55 -1.53 -6.14
N VAL A 345 21.80 -0.80 -5.06
CA VAL A 345 20.79 -0.07 -4.30
C VAL A 345 21.14 1.41 -4.29
N LEU A 346 20.14 2.27 -4.52
CA LEU A 346 20.29 3.71 -4.29
C LEU A 346 20.27 3.97 -2.78
N GLN A 347 21.26 4.65 -2.23
CA GLN A 347 21.33 5.02 -0.83
C GLN A 347 21.34 6.54 -0.72
N TYR A 348 20.50 7.11 0.13
CA TYR A 348 20.39 8.55 0.29
C TYR A 348 20.54 9.01 1.77
N GLY A 349 20.29 8.15 2.75
CA GLY A 349 20.24 8.53 4.16
C GLY A 349 21.49 8.27 5.02
N ILE A 350 22.69 8.73 4.61
CA ILE A 350 23.89 8.78 5.49
C ILE A 350 24.83 9.97 5.19
N THR A 351 24.69 10.67 4.06
CA THR A 351 25.51 11.87 3.83
C THR A 351 25.16 12.91 4.89
N GLN A 352 26.20 13.54 5.46
CA GLN A 352 26.19 14.56 6.53
C GLN A 352 25.37 15.81 6.17
N MET A 353 24.09 15.65 5.91
CA MET A 353 23.22 16.72 5.48
C MET A 353 22.20 16.93 6.58
N GLY A 354 22.19 18.16 7.10
CA GLY A 354 21.24 18.59 8.11
C GLY A 354 19.79 18.48 7.62
N PRO A 355 18.83 19.07 8.34
CA PRO A 355 17.42 19.02 7.94
C PRO A 355 17.24 19.74 6.58
N MET A 356 17.27 18.98 5.48
CA MET A 356 16.92 19.47 4.16
C MET A 356 15.43 19.26 3.94
N SER A 357 14.81 20.24 3.29
CA SER A 357 13.48 20.07 2.72
C SER A 357 13.52 18.96 1.68
N ILE A 358 12.36 18.36 1.48
CA ILE A 358 12.19 17.30 0.51
C ILE A 358 12.57 17.77 -0.93
N SER A 359 12.37 19.05 -1.21
CA SER A 359 12.76 19.70 -2.47
C SER A 359 14.27 19.74 -2.71
N GLU A 360 15.03 20.05 -1.67
CA GLU A 360 16.49 20.06 -1.73
C GLU A 360 17.04 18.64 -1.88
N TYR A 361 16.35 17.66 -1.30
CA TYR A 361 16.66 16.25 -1.43
C TYR A 361 16.52 15.76 -2.89
N ALA A 362 15.44 16.15 -3.54
CA ALA A 362 15.18 15.92 -4.95
C ALA A 362 16.29 16.50 -5.84
N ASP A 363 16.63 17.77 -5.63
CA ASP A 363 17.64 18.48 -6.41
C ASP A 363 19.06 17.93 -6.18
N HIS A 364 19.33 17.35 -5.01
CA HIS A 364 20.61 16.68 -4.72
C HIS A 364 20.77 15.34 -5.43
N LEU A 365 19.68 14.60 -5.63
CA LEU A 365 19.71 13.24 -6.21
C LEU A 365 19.50 13.23 -7.73
N LEU A 366 18.86 14.26 -8.28
CA LEU A 366 18.69 14.45 -9.73
C LEU A 366 20.02 14.48 -10.54
N PRO A 367 21.13 15.07 -10.05
CA PRO A 367 22.44 15.05 -10.70
C PRO A 367 23.13 13.69 -10.73
N VAL A 368 22.71 12.70 -9.91
CA VAL A 368 23.26 11.32 -9.88
C VAL A 368 22.82 10.51 -11.12
N ARG A 369 22.48 11.22 -12.20
CA ARG A 369 22.24 10.68 -13.54
C ARG A 369 23.40 9.78 -13.97
N ILE A 370 23.14 8.48 -13.88
CA ILE A 370 23.61 7.45 -14.81
C ILE A 370 25.11 7.14 -14.69
N CYS A 371 25.44 6.24 -13.75
CA CYS A 371 26.49 5.23 -13.98
C CYS A 371 25.91 3.90 -14.50
N VAL A 372 24.63 3.89 -14.92
CA VAL A 372 23.96 2.73 -15.55
C VAL A 372 23.80 2.99 -17.05
N LYS A 373 24.92 3.00 -17.76
CA LYS A 373 25.00 3.38 -19.18
C LYS A 373 24.38 2.38 -20.19
N ASN A 374 23.58 1.38 -19.77
CA ASN A 374 22.99 0.44 -20.72
C ASN A 374 21.53 0.06 -20.42
N LYS A 375 20.64 0.43 -21.35
CA LYS A 375 19.26 -0.05 -21.63
C LYS A 375 18.16 0.05 -20.57
N MET A 376 18.42 0.39 -19.30
CA MET A 376 17.38 0.54 -18.24
C MET A 376 16.90 1.99 -18.00
N ALA A 377 17.42 2.98 -18.74
CA ALA A 377 17.32 4.40 -18.38
C ALA A 377 15.90 5.03 -18.39
N TYR A 378 14.92 4.48 -19.12
CA TYR A 378 13.62 5.16 -19.33
C TYR A 378 12.59 4.94 -18.22
N LEU A 379 12.50 3.74 -17.65
CA LEU A 379 11.63 3.47 -16.50
C LEU A 379 12.24 4.04 -15.20
N PHE A 380 13.57 4.09 -15.15
CA PHE A 380 14.34 4.46 -13.97
C PHE A 380 14.42 5.98 -13.72
N ASN A 381 14.67 6.77 -14.77
CA ASN A 381 14.67 8.24 -14.63
C ASN A 381 13.28 8.77 -14.24
N PHE A 382 12.20 8.15 -14.73
CA PHE A 382 10.84 8.64 -14.46
C PHE A 382 10.40 8.37 -13.01
N PHE A 383 10.73 7.19 -12.46
CA PHE A 383 10.35 6.81 -11.09
C PHE A 383 11.07 7.67 -10.03
N LEU A 384 12.37 7.92 -10.19
CA LEU A 384 13.11 8.82 -9.31
C LEU A 384 12.62 10.26 -9.44
N THR A 385 12.44 10.75 -10.67
CA THR A 385 11.93 12.12 -10.89
C THR A 385 10.55 12.31 -10.25
N LYS A 386 9.68 11.30 -10.25
CA LYS A 386 8.34 11.40 -9.66
C LYS A 386 8.32 11.23 -8.14
N VAL A 387 9.07 10.27 -7.57
CA VAL A 387 9.24 10.16 -6.10
C VAL A 387 9.70 11.50 -5.55
N PHE A 388 10.66 12.15 -6.21
CA PHE A 388 11.20 13.45 -5.80
C PHE A 388 10.31 14.66 -6.09
N ILE A 389 9.49 14.64 -7.15
CA ILE A 389 8.49 15.70 -7.44
C ILE A 389 7.29 15.62 -6.50
N GLU A 390 6.77 14.43 -6.17
CA GLU A 390 5.67 14.28 -5.20
C GLU A 390 6.12 14.71 -3.81
N LEU A 391 7.34 14.36 -3.46
CA LEU A 391 8.07 14.82 -2.29
C LEU A 391 8.21 16.37 -2.26
N LYS A 392 8.41 17.06 -3.39
CA LYS A 392 8.41 18.55 -3.47
C LYS A 392 7.05 19.21 -3.17
N ASN A 393 5.94 18.47 -3.30
CA ASN A 393 4.58 18.99 -3.22
C ASN A 393 3.84 18.64 -1.92
N VAL A 394 4.55 18.06 -0.94
CA VAL A 394 4.12 17.86 0.46
C VAL A 394 4.91 18.85 1.32
#